data_AF-A0A3S4WYF1-F1
#
_entry.id   AF-A0A3S4WYF1-F1
#
_cell.length_a   1.000
_cell.length_b   1.000
_cell.length_c   1.000
_cell.angle_alpha   90.00
_cell.angle_beta   90.00
_cell.angle_gamma   90.00
#
_symmetry.space_group_name_H-M   'P 1'
#
loop_
_entity.id
_entity.type
_entity.pdbx_description
1 polymer ?
#
loop_
_entity_poly.entity_id
_entity_poly.type
_entity_poly.pdbx_seq_one_letter_code
_entity_poly.pdbx_strand_id
1 'polypeptide(L)'
;MEIFVKKISKLTLLKIYFIGLFIPLFLFGLICGILSFFGYTTVTIDGNIVTGFEGLCYGILLGVGVSLNFTLLVWLLSLFGLWIYSLMSPLKIKLVEYKE
;
A
#
# COMPACT_ATOMS: atom_id res chain seq x y z
N MET A 1 -7.42 11.05 -30.60
CA MET A 1 -6.20 11.89 -30.60
C MET A 1 -5.10 11.12 -29.87
N GLU A 2 -3.98 10.78 -30.53
CA GLU A 2 -2.90 9.99 -29.89
C GLU A 2 -2.03 10.88 -29.01
N ILE A 3 -2.27 10.88 -27.70
CA ILE A 3 -1.48 11.65 -26.74
C ILE A 3 -0.29 10.77 -26.32
N PHE A 4 0.92 11.11 -26.77
CA PHE A 4 2.15 10.41 -26.39
C PHE A 4 2.53 10.74 -24.94
N VAL A 5 2.05 9.95 -23.98
CA VAL A 5 2.48 10.07 -22.58
C VAL A 5 3.91 9.53 -22.46
N LYS A 6 4.88 10.45 -22.38
CA LYS A 6 6.31 10.13 -22.44
C LYS A 6 6.83 9.37 -21.21
N LYS A 7 6.17 9.47 -20.05
CA LYS A 7 6.53 8.80 -18.78
C LYS A 7 5.38 8.85 -17.78
N ILE A 8 5.14 7.75 -17.06
CA ILE A 8 4.34 7.78 -15.82
C ILE A 8 5.21 8.41 -14.73
N SER A 9 4.71 9.44 -14.05
CA SER A 9 5.43 10.04 -12.94
C SER A 9 5.49 9.06 -11.76
N LYS A 10 6.66 8.98 -11.11
CA LYS A 10 6.88 8.17 -9.90
C LYS A 10 5.84 8.49 -8.83
N LEU A 11 5.42 9.76 -8.77
CA LEU A 11 4.46 10.28 -7.80
C LEU A 11 3.03 9.83 -8.11
N THR A 12 2.67 9.66 -9.38
CA THR A 12 1.37 9.09 -9.78
C THR A 12 1.29 7.61 -9.41
N LEU A 13 2.36 6.84 -9.65
CA LEU A 13 2.44 5.45 -9.19
C LEU A 13 2.31 5.34 -7.67
N LEU A 14 3.01 6.20 -6.93
CA LEU A 14 2.90 6.24 -5.47
C LEU A 14 1.45 6.49 -5.04
N LYS A 15 0.75 7.46 -5.65
CA LYS A 15 -0.66 7.76 -5.33
C LYS A 15 -1.57 6.56 -5.54
N ILE A 16 -1.39 5.83 -6.65
CA ILE A 16 -2.19 4.63 -6.94
C ILE A 16 -1.94 3.55 -5.88
N TYR A 17 -0.69 3.26 -5.55
CA TYR A 17 -0.38 2.27 -4.51
C TYR A 17 -0.82 2.73 -3.12
N PHE A 18 -0.76 4.02 -2.82
CA PHE A 18 -1.25 4.55 -1.56
C PHE A 18 -2.77 4.34 -1.42
N ILE A 19 -3.54 4.56 -2.48
CA ILE A 19 -4.98 4.33 -2.43
C ILE A 19 -5.30 2.83 -2.48
N GLY A 20 -4.62 2.08 -3.35
CA GLY A 20 -4.94 0.68 -3.62
C GLY A 20 -4.37 -0.34 -2.64
N LEU A 21 -3.25 -0.04 -1.97
CA LEU A 21 -2.61 -0.93 -1.00
C LEU A 21 -2.65 -0.38 0.42
N PHE A 22 -2.33 0.90 0.62
CA PHE A 22 -2.24 1.44 1.98
C PHE A 22 -3.62 1.46 2.65
N ILE A 23 -4.68 1.91 1.97
CA ILE A 23 -6.04 1.96 2.54
C ILE A 23 -6.53 0.58 3.03
N PRO A 24 -6.56 -0.49 2.20
CA PRO A 24 -7.07 -1.77 2.65
C PRO A 24 -6.20 -2.41 3.74
N LEU A 25 -4.87 -2.30 3.67
CA LEU A 25 -3.99 -2.82 4.73
C LEU A 25 -4.15 -2.06 6.04
N PHE A 26 -4.29 -0.73 5.98
CA PHE A 26 -4.55 0.08 7.16
C PHE A 26 -5.90 -0.28 7.80
N LEU A 27 -6.95 -0.44 6.98
CA LEU A 27 -8.27 -0.85 7.45
C LEU A 27 -8.24 -2.23 8.10
N PHE A 28 -7.48 -3.16 7.52
CA PHE A 28 -7.25 -4.48 8.10
C PHE A 28 -6.56 -4.39 9.47
N GLY A 29 -5.47 -3.62 9.59
CA GLY A 29 -4.80 -3.39 10.87
C GLY A 29 -5.70 -2.74 11.93
N LEU A 30 -6.58 -1.82 11.51
CA LEU A 30 -7.58 -1.19 12.38
C LEU A 30 -8.60 -2.23 12.89
N ILE A 31 -9.11 -3.11 12.02
CA ILE A 31 -9.99 -4.21 12.43
C ILE A 31 -9.28 -5.15 13.40
N CYS A 32 -8.01 -5.49 13.16
CA CYS A 32 -7.20 -6.31 14.07
C CYS A 32 -7.03 -5.63 15.43
N GLY A 33 -6.81 -4.32 15.48
CA GLY A 33 -6.75 -3.54 16.72
C GLY A 33 -8.07 -3.52 17.48
N ILE A 34 -9.20 -3.35 16.78
CA ILE A 34 -10.54 -3.44 17.38
C ILE A 34 -10.76 -4.85 17.96
N LEU A 35 -10.42 -5.90 17.24
CA LEU A 35 -10.54 -7.28 17.74
C LEU A 35 -9.67 -7.49 18.99
N SER A 36 -8.44 -6.97 18.99
CA SER A 36 -7.55 -7.02 20.15
C SER A 36 -8.13 -6.31 21.38
N PHE A 37 -8.85 -5.20 21.15
CA PHE A 37 -9.57 -4.51 22.22
C PHE A 37 -10.64 -5.39 22.88
N PHE A 38 -11.34 -6.21 22.10
CA PHE A 38 -12.31 -7.19 22.61
C PHE A 38 -11.67 -8.46 23.23
N GLY A 39 -10.34 -8.53 23.30
CA GLY A 39 -9.62 -9.66 23.89
C GLY A 39 -9.23 -10.77 22.91
N TYR A 40 -9.39 -10.55 21.60
CA TYR A 40 -8.88 -11.48 20.60
C TYR A 40 -7.35 -11.36 20.47
N THR A 41 -6.69 -12.50 20.24
CA THR A 41 -5.22 -12.58 20.15
C THR A 41 -4.73 -12.21 18.74
N THR A 42 -4.94 -10.96 18.33
CA THR A 42 -4.60 -10.47 16.98
C THR A 42 -3.35 -9.60 16.93
N VAL A 43 -2.93 -9.03 18.06
CA VAL A 43 -1.76 -8.12 18.16
C VAL A 43 -0.74 -8.74 19.12
N THR A 44 0.47 -8.98 18.61
CA THR A 44 1.57 -9.56 19.38
C THR A 44 2.80 -8.67 19.27
N ILE A 45 3.39 -8.31 20.40
CA ILE A 45 4.61 -7.50 20.49
C ILE A 45 5.63 -8.25 21.33
N ASP A 46 6.82 -8.43 20.78
CA ASP A 46 7.94 -9.14 21.43
C ASP A 46 7.53 -10.51 21.99
N GLY A 47 6.61 -11.20 21.30
CA GLY A 47 6.09 -12.52 21.71
C GLY A 47 4.97 -12.49 22.76
N ASN A 48 4.64 -11.31 23.30
CA ASN A 48 3.51 -11.14 24.22
C ASN A 48 2.26 -10.71 23.47
N ILE A 49 1.16 -11.40 23.73
CA ILE A 49 -0.15 -11.05 23.18
C ILE A 49 -0.65 -9.84 23.96
N VAL A 50 -0.84 -8.72 23.27
CA VAL A 50 -1.35 -7.49 23.88
C VAL A 50 -2.83 -7.39 23.58
N THR A 51 -3.64 -7.18 24.61
CA THR A 51 -5.12 -7.10 24.52
C THR A 51 -5.65 -5.84 25.20
N GLY A 52 -6.88 -5.47 24.92
CA GLY A 52 -7.53 -4.30 25.51
C GLY A 52 -7.09 -2.99 24.85
N PHE A 53 -7.03 -1.90 25.62
CA PHE A 53 -6.73 -0.56 25.09
C PHE A 53 -5.33 -0.47 24.47
N GLU A 54 -4.34 -1.12 25.09
CA GLU A 54 -2.99 -1.21 24.55
C GLU A 54 -2.98 -1.93 23.19
N GLY A 55 -3.74 -3.03 23.09
CA GLY A 55 -3.92 -3.79 21.86
C GLY A 55 -4.50 -2.97 20.70
N LEU A 56 -5.41 -2.04 20.98
CA LEU A 56 -5.94 -1.10 19.98
C LEU A 56 -4.86 -0.12 19.50
N CYS A 57 -4.14 0.51 20.41
CA CYS A 57 -3.06 1.45 20.08
C CYS A 57 -1.97 0.77 19.24
N TYR A 58 -1.53 -0.42 19.66
CA TYR A 58 -0.54 -1.19 18.94
C TYR A 58 -1.07 -1.73 17.60
N GLY A 59 -2.34 -2.14 17.53
CA GLY A 59 -2.97 -2.55 16.28
C GLY A 59 -3.00 -1.43 15.23
N ILE A 60 -3.28 -0.19 15.63
CA ILE A 60 -3.23 0.97 14.75
C ILE A 60 -1.78 1.26 14.30
N LEU A 61 -0.83 1.27 15.25
CA LEU A 61 0.59 1.49 14.96
C LEU A 61 1.15 0.45 13.99
N LEU A 62 0.87 -0.82 14.22
CA LEU A 62 1.26 -1.93 13.34
C LEU A 62 0.54 -1.84 12.00
N GLY A 63 -0.75 -1.51 11.99
CA GLY A 63 -1.54 -1.31 10.78
C GLY A 63 -0.93 -0.24 9.86
N VAL A 64 -0.58 0.93 10.41
CA VAL A 64 0.09 2.01 9.67
C VAL A 64 1.51 1.60 9.26
N GLY A 65 2.26 1.00 10.17
CA GLY A 65 3.65 0.59 9.92
C GLY A 65 3.74 -0.44 8.79
N VAL A 66 2.94 -1.48 8.86
CA VAL A 66 2.89 -2.55 7.85
C VAL A 66 2.37 -2.00 6.52
N SER A 67 1.29 -1.22 6.52
CA SER A 67 0.73 -0.66 5.28
C SER A 67 1.70 0.29 4.57
N LEU A 68 2.41 1.17 5.31
CA LEU A 68 3.43 2.05 4.75
C LEU A 68 4.60 1.25 4.16
N ASN A 69 5.18 0.34 4.95
CA ASN A 69 6.35 -0.42 4.51
C ASN A 69 6.02 -1.25 3.26
N PHE A 70 4.88 -1.92 3.25
CA PHE A 70 4.46 -2.74 2.12
C PHE A 70 4.20 -1.89 0.87
N THR A 71 3.51 -0.76 1.03
CA THR A 71 3.25 0.19 -0.07
C THR A 71 4.53 0.76 -0.65
N LEU A 72 5.49 1.16 0.20
CA LEU A 72 6.79 1.69 -0.24
C LEU A 72 7.63 0.62 -0.94
N LEU A 73 7.66 -0.60 -0.41
CA LEU A 73 8.40 -1.71 -1.01
C LEU A 73 7.85 -2.06 -2.40
N VAL A 74 6.54 -2.20 -2.53
CA VAL A 74 5.89 -2.46 -3.83
C VAL A 74 6.13 -1.30 -4.80
N TRP A 75 6.05 -0.06 -4.33
CA TRP A 75 6.34 1.12 -5.15
C TRP A 75 7.79 1.12 -5.66
N LEU A 76 8.78 0.84 -4.80
CA LEU A 76 10.20 0.75 -5.18
C LEU A 76 10.44 -0.36 -6.20
N LEU A 77 9.89 -1.56 -5.97
CA LEU A 77 9.98 -2.68 -6.93
C LEU A 77 9.34 -2.32 -8.27
N SER A 78 8.21 -1.61 -8.24
CA SER A 78 7.53 -1.15 -9.46
C SER A 78 8.35 -0.10 -10.20
N LEU A 79 8.99 0.84 -9.50
CA LEU A 79 9.91 1.79 -10.13
C LEU A 79 11.10 1.10 -10.77
N PHE A 80 11.66 0.09 -10.10
CA PHE A 80 12.77 -0.71 -10.64
C PHE A 80 12.33 -1.50 -11.87
N GLY A 81 11.15 -2.14 -11.83
CA GLY A 81 10.56 -2.84 -12.96
C GLY A 81 10.29 -1.92 -14.15
N LEU A 82 9.74 -0.71 -13.92
CA LEU A 82 9.56 0.29 -14.97
C LEU A 82 10.89 0.77 -15.56
N TRP A 83 11.93 0.91 -14.73
CA TRP A 83 13.26 1.29 -15.19
C TRP A 83 13.87 0.23 -16.10
N ILE A 84 13.80 -1.05 -15.71
CA ILE A 84 14.22 -2.19 -16.55
C ILE A 84 13.41 -2.22 -17.84
N TYR A 85 12.09 -2.07 -17.76
CA TYR A 85 11.22 -2.10 -18.92
C TYR A 85 11.54 -0.97 -19.91
N SER A 86 11.83 0.23 -19.39
CA SER A 86 12.26 1.38 -20.20
C SER A 86 13.58 1.14 -20.94
N LEU A 87 14.42 0.21 -20.48
CA LEU A 87 15.65 -0.16 -21.17
C LEU A 87 15.39 -1.09 -22.37
N MET A 88 14.34 -1.93 -22.29
CA MET A 88 14.01 -2.91 -23.33
C MET A 88 13.07 -2.36 -24.42
N SER A 89 12.18 -1.42 -24.09
CA SER A 89 11.31 -0.77 -25.08
C SER A 89 10.72 0.54 -24.56
N PRO A 90 10.48 1.53 -25.45
CA PRO A 90 9.72 2.71 -25.08
C PRO A 90 8.28 2.31 -24.68
N LEU A 91 7.82 2.75 -23.51
CA LEU A 91 6.43 2.53 -23.07
C LEU A 91 5.46 3.16 -24.08
N LYS A 92 4.73 2.32 -24.83
CA LYS A 92 3.59 2.74 -25.66
C LYS A 92 2.32 2.57 -24.82
N ILE A 93 1.88 3.64 -24.16
CA ILE A 93 0.62 3.64 -23.39
C ILE A 93 -0.51 3.99 -24.37
N LYS A 94 -1.45 3.05 -24.57
CA LYS A 94 -2.65 3.29 -25.40
C LYS A 94 -3.75 3.85 -24.50
N LEU A 95 -4.09 5.13 -24.66
CA LEU A 95 -5.19 5.74 -23.91
C LEU A 95 -6.51 5.16 -24.39
N VAL A 96 -7.30 4.62 -23.46
CA VAL A 96 -8.69 4.23 -23.69
C VAL A 96 -9.55 5.40 -23.22
N GLU A 97 -10.30 6.03 -24.14
CA GLU A 97 -11.22 7.11 -23.81
C GLU A 97 -12.29 6.57 -22.85
N TYR A 98 -12.36 7.15 -21.64
CA TYR A 98 -13.42 6.89 -20.68
C TYR A 98 -14.64 7.73 -21.09
N LYS A 99 -15.72 7.08 -21.53
CA LYS A 99 -17.01 7.74 -21.76
C LYS A 99 -17.71 7.86 -20.39
N GLU A 100 -17.89 9.09 -19.93
CA GLU A 100 -18.79 9.42 -18.82
C GLU A 100 -20.24 9.07 -19.14
#